data_AF-A0A1H0QUB6-F1
#
_entry.id   AF-A0A1H0QUB6-F1
#
_cell.length_a   1.000
_cell.length_b   1.000
_cell.length_c   1.000
_cell.angle_alpha   90.00
_cell.angle_beta   90.00
_cell.angle_gamma   90.00
#
_symmetry.space_group_name_H-M   'P 1'
#
loop_
_entity.id
_entity.type
_entity.pdbx_description
1 polymer ?
#
loop_
_entity_poly.entity_id
_entity_poly.type
_entity_poly.pdbx_seq_one_letter_code
_entity_poly.pdbx_strand_id
1 'polypeptide(L)'
;MDPEKFYLRHPATAAVGSKNTFLLRDATTQSVVTTDDPPALSRMLQLLATPLSGRDLLNHLDGEAQGARSAVEALLADGMLHEADTPETLLALRDEVFGDNQGYCFQPGPVRCRHLVLAMTGSVVAGLMGPVILSLAYSRFHERIDLIVTESAKAFVQPEMYEYYGIRTFTDPFERREGMTVPHIGLAKSADLIAVVPASARSIARLAAAECSDLLSLVAAATTAPIVVAPTMNTAMWDNQGVRRNVDRLRADGIYVIEPTIFFEAAELAKGVPPAYGMAGTFWGGPEGLMRTLTAVLDLHKAPNHAIEQPV
;
A
#
# COMPACT_ATOMS: atom_id res chain seq x y z
N MET A 1 -14.77 20.02 13.16
CA MET A 1 -14.63 18.71 13.85
C MET A 1 -15.25 18.79 15.24
N ASP A 2 -16.14 17.85 15.57
CA ASP A 2 -16.90 17.82 16.82
C ASP A 2 -16.16 16.97 17.88
N PRO A 3 -15.79 17.52 19.06
CA PRO A 3 -15.07 16.78 20.09
C PRO A 3 -15.88 15.63 20.71
N GLU A 4 -17.21 15.65 20.59
CA GLU A 4 -18.10 14.64 21.19
C GLU A 4 -18.41 13.47 20.24
N LYS A 5 -18.03 13.57 18.96
CA LYS A 5 -18.20 12.49 17.97
C LYS A 5 -17.00 11.57 17.94
N PHE A 6 -17.15 10.44 17.26
CA PHE A 6 -16.07 9.52 16.91
C PHE A 6 -15.79 9.59 15.42
N TYR A 7 -14.55 9.31 15.03
CA TYR A 7 -14.06 9.37 13.66
C TYR A 7 -13.38 8.05 13.25
N LEU A 8 -13.64 7.59 12.02
CA LEU A 8 -13.04 6.38 11.44
C LEU A 8 -12.77 6.61 9.94
N ARG A 9 -11.56 6.33 9.50
CA ARG A 9 -11.20 6.29 8.07
C ARG A 9 -11.96 5.14 7.43
N HIS A 10 -12.63 5.41 6.30
CA HIS A 10 -13.41 4.40 5.59
C HIS A 10 -12.55 3.12 5.40
N PRO A 11 -12.95 1.95 5.94
CA PRO A 11 -12.07 0.78 6.01
C PRO A 11 -11.63 0.21 4.66
N ALA A 12 -12.46 0.40 3.61
CA ALA A 12 -12.11 0.05 2.23
C ALA A 12 -11.15 1.04 1.53
N THR A 13 -10.82 2.18 2.17
CA THR A 13 -9.97 3.20 1.57
C THR A 13 -8.51 2.78 1.62
N ALA A 14 -7.90 2.65 0.45
CA ALA A 14 -6.45 2.64 0.33
C ALA A 14 -5.93 4.09 0.40
N ALA A 15 -4.98 4.34 1.29
CA ALA A 15 -4.26 5.61 1.34
C ALA A 15 -2.85 5.39 0.81
N VAL A 16 -2.38 6.25 -0.08
CA VAL A 16 -1.06 6.15 -0.72
C VAL A 16 -0.35 7.48 -0.63
N GLY A 17 0.74 7.53 0.15
CA GLY A 17 1.58 8.71 0.29
C GLY A 17 2.77 8.71 -0.67
N SER A 18 3.05 9.85 -1.30
CA SER A 18 4.31 10.11 -2.03
C SER A 18 4.63 11.61 -1.95
N LYS A 19 5.87 11.94 -1.60
CA LYS A 19 6.32 13.29 -1.27
C LYS A 19 5.37 13.95 -0.26
N ASN A 20 4.68 15.01 -0.69
CA ASN A 20 3.75 15.80 0.09
C ASN A 20 2.27 15.51 -0.24
N THR A 21 2.00 14.46 -1.01
CA THR A 21 0.68 14.14 -1.54
C THR A 21 0.22 12.78 -1.06
N PHE A 22 -1.03 12.70 -0.61
CA PHE A 22 -1.73 11.47 -0.28
C PHE A 22 -2.92 11.29 -1.22
N LEU A 23 -2.94 10.16 -1.88
CA LEU A 23 -4.08 9.67 -2.65
C LEU A 23 -4.89 8.74 -1.75
N LEU A 24 -6.16 9.08 -1.50
CA LEU A 24 -7.11 8.23 -0.80
C LEU A 24 -8.16 7.76 -1.78
N ARG A 25 -8.41 6.46 -1.81
CA ARG A 25 -9.34 5.88 -2.79
C ARG A 25 -10.03 4.64 -2.25
N ASP A 26 -11.35 4.58 -2.44
CA ASP A 26 -12.16 3.39 -2.24
C ASP A 26 -12.65 2.82 -3.60
N ALA A 27 -13.80 2.15 -3.62
CA ALA A 27 -14.39 1.62 -4.85
C ALA A 27 -14.94 2.71 -5.78
N THR A 28 -15.52 3.77 -5.25
CA THR A 28 -16.34 4.75 -5.99
C THR A 28 -15.73 6.15 -6.01
N THR A 29 -14.93 6.48 -5.02
CA THR A 29 -14.50 7.83 -4.71
C THR A 29 -12.98 7.91 -4.61
N GLN A 30 -12.42 9.06 -4.96
CA GLN A 30 -11.00 9.34 -4.87
C GLN A 30 -10.80 10.79 -4.41
N SER A 31 -9.89 10.95 -3.45
CA SER A 31 -9.44 12.24 -2.93
C SER A 31 -7.93 12.35 -3.02
N VAL A 32 -7.44 13.55 -3.31
CA VAL A 32 -6.01 13.86 -3.27
C VAL A 32 -5.81 14.97 -2.26
N VAL A 33 -5.03 14.68 -1.22
CA VAL A 33 -4.73 15.61 -0.13
C VAL A 33 -3.25 15.97 -0.21
N THR A 34 -2.94 17.26 -0.24
CA THR A 34 -1.57 17.76 -0.11
C THR A 34 -1.33 18.26 1.30
N THR A 35 -0.16 18.00 1.87
CA THR A 35 0.21 18.40 3.23
C THR A 35 1.67 18.83 3.30
N ASP A 36 1.98 19.80 4.14
CA ASP A 36 3.34 20.22 4.48
C ASP A 36 4.01 19.30 5.52
N ASP A 37 3.25 18.47 6.24
CA ASP A 37 3.74 17.43 7.15
C ASP A 37 3.18 16.04 6.79
N PRO A 38 3.80 15.35 5.80
CA PRO A 38 3.38 14.01 5.39
C PRO A 38 3.44 12.96 6.52
N PRO A 39 4.46 12.96 7.39
CA PRO A 39 4.47 12.08 8.56
C PRO A 39 3.27 12.30 9.51
N ALA A 40 2.86 13.54 9.76
CA ALA A 40 1.66 13.86 10.55
C ALA A 40 0.40 13.28 9.92
N LEU A 41 0.18 13.53 8.63
CA LEU A 41 -1.00 12.98 7.93
C LEU A 41 -0.99 11.44 7.93
N SER A 42 0.16 10.79 7.73
CA SER A 42 0.28 9.32 7.85
C SER A 42 -0.09 8.83 9.26
N ARG A 43 0.38 9.49 10.33
CA ARG A 43 0.00 9.17 11.71
C ARG A 43 -1.49 9.35 11.96
N MET A 44 -2.08 10.42 11.45
CA MET A 44 -3.52 10.67 11.55
C MET A 44 -4.33 9.56 10.87
N LEU A 45 -3.95 9.17 9.65
CA LEU A 45 -4.60 8.09 8.91
C LEU A 45 -4.45 6.72 9.60
N GLN A 46 -3.34 6.50 10.31
CA GLN A 46 -3.11 5.33 11.16
C GLN A 46 -4.03 5.33 12.38
N LEU A 47 -4.09 6.44 13.12
CA LEU A 47 -4.95 6.59 14.30
C LEU A 47 -6.43 6.37 13.95
N LEU A 48 -6.84 6.86 12.78
CA LEU A 48 -8.20 6.73 12.26
C LEU A 48 -8.50 5.37 11.63
N ALA A 49 -7.57 4.40 11.64
CA ALA A 49 -7.88 3.03 11.21
C ALA A 49 -8.80 2.30 12.22
N THR A 50 -8.97 2.85 13.42
CA THR A 50 -9.94 2.45 14.43
C THR A 50 -10.74 3.67 14.89
N PRO A 51 -11.97 3.51 15.42
CA PRO A 51 -12.73 4.64 15.92
C PRO A 51 -11.96 5.41 16.99
N LEU A 52 -11.79 6.71 16.79
CA LEU A 52 -11.12 7.62 17.72
C LEU A 52 -12.07 8.75 18.09
N SER A 53 -12.13 9.12 19.38
CA SER A 53 -12.95 10.26 19.80
C SER A 53 -12.44 11.55 19.17
N GLY A 54 -13.33 12.48 18.85
CA GLY A 54 -12.97 13.78 18.32
C GLY A 54 -12.07 14.56 19.27
N ARG A 55 -12.30 14.41 20.57
CA ARG A 55 -11.43 14.96 21.62
C ARG A 55 -10.01 14.38 21.57
N ASP A 56 -9.87 13.06 21.47
CA ASP A 56 -8.54 12.43 21.38
C ASP A 56 -7.86 12.74 20.06
N LEU A 57 -8.62 12.78 18.95
CA LEU A 57 -8.11 13.20 17.66
C LEU A 57 -7.58 14.64 17.72
N LEU A 58 -8.35 15.59 18.28
CA LEU A 58 -7.89 16.96 18.52
C LEU A 58 -6.61 16.98 19.36
N ASN A 59 -6.53 16.21 20.44
CA ASN A 59 -5.32 16.16 21.27
C ASN A 59 -4.08 15.66 20.51
N HIS A 60 -4.25 14.70 19.60
CA HIS A 60 -3.16 14.24 18.72
C HIS A 60 -2.80 15.30 17.65
N LEU A 61 -3.80 16.05 17.17
CA LEU A 61 -3.64 17.09 16.16
C LEU A 61 -3.11 18.42 16.72
N ASP A 62 -3.26 18.71 18.01
CA ASP A 62 -2.87 19.98 18.64
C ASP A 62 -1.34 20.20 18.73
N GLY A 63 -0.53 19.34 18.10
CA GLY A 63 0.88 19.56 17.77
C GLY A 63 1.19 19.65 16.26
N GLU A 64 0.21 19.42 15.38
CA GLU A 64 0.34 19.22 13.92
C GLU A 64 -0.48 20.27 13.12
N ALA A 65 -0.51 21.50 13.66
CA ALA A 65 -1.03 22.79 13.18
C ALA A 65 -1.88 22.81 11.90
N GLN A 66 -3.18 23.17 12.04
CA GLN A 66 -4.13 23.67 11.03
C GLN A 66 -4.38 22.77 9.79
N GLY A 67 -3.36 22.35 9.05
CA GLY A 67 -3.46 21.54 7.83
C GLY A 67 -4.12 20.18 8.06
N ALA A 68 -3.86 19.54 9.21
CA ALA A 68 -4.51 18.28 9.55
C ALA A 68 -6.03 18.44 9.79
N ARG A 69 -6.47 19.57 10.35
CA ARG A 69 -7.91 19.85 10.54
C ARG A 69 -8.61 20.06 9.19
N SER A 70 -7.99 20.83 8.29
CA SER A 70 -8.50 21.00 6.93
C SER A 70 -8.54 19.69 6.14
N ALA A 71 -7.55 18.83 6.34
CA ALA A 71 -7.56 17.48 5.76
C ALA A 71 -8.72 16.65 6.29
N VAL A 72 -9.00 16.65 7.60
CA VAL A 72 -10.16 15.94 8.17
C VAL A 72 -11.47 16.41 7.56
N GLU A 73 -11.68 17.72 7.44
CA GLU A 73 -12.91 18.28 6.86
C GLU A 73 -13.08 17.90 5.39
N ALA A 74 -12.01 17.95 4.60
CA ALA A 74 -12.03 17.50 3.22
C ALA A 74 -12.35 15.99 3.10
N LEU A 75 -11.73 15.16 3.94
CA LEU A 75 -11.96 13.72 3.94
C LEU A 75 -13.38 13.33 4.40
N LEU A 76 -13.98 14.10 5.31
CA LEU A 76 -15.40 13.94 5.66
C LEU A 76 -16.32 14.28 4.49
N ALA A 77 -16.04 15.39 3.80
CA ALA A 77 -16.83 15.83 2.65
C ALA A 77 -16.79 14.80 1.50
N ASP A 78 -15.63 14.16 1.30
CA ASP A 78 -15.43 13.15 0.27
C ASP A 78 -15.85 11.73 0.70
N GLY A 79 -16.33 11.55 1.93
CA GLY A 79 -16.72 10.22 2.46
C GLY A 79 -15.55 9.27 2.72
N MET A 80 -14.32 9.76 2.71
CA MET A 80 -13.10 9.01 3.06
C MET A 80 -12.93 8.87 4.58
N LEU A 81 -13.60 9.75 5.33
CA LEU A 81 -13.73 9.69 6.78
C LEU A 81 -15.21 9.64 7.15
N HIS A 82 -15.56 8.84 8.17
CA HIS A 82 -16.89 8.80 8.75
C HIS A 82 -16.87 9.31 10.17
N GLU A 83 -17.95 9.98 10.55
CA GLU A 83 -18.22 10.36 11.93
C GLU A 83 -19.52 9.74 12.44
N ALA A 84 -19.57 9.44 13.73
CA ALA A 84 -20.76 8.94 14.41
C ALA A 84 -20.79 9.36 15.87
N ASP A 85 -21.96 9.30 16.50
CA ASP A 85 -22.12 9.65 17.92
C ASP A 85 -21.53 8.57 18.86
N THR A 86 -21.40 7.33 18.40
CA THR A 86 -20.80 6.24 19.17
C THR A 86 -19.80 5.44 18.34
N PRO A 87 -18.75 4.85 18.96
CA PRO A 87 -17.76 4.07 18.24
C PRO A 87 -18.36 2.76 17.68
N GLU A 88 -19.42 2.22 18.29
CA GLU A 88 -20.07 0.98 17.84
C GLU A 88 -20.67 1.11 16.44
N THR A 89 -21.21 2.29 16.08
CA THR A 89 -21.70 2.55 14.71
C THR A 89 -20.57 2.45 13.69
N LEU A 90 -19.39 2.99 14.02
CA LEU A 90 -18.22 2.93 13.15
C LEU A 90 -17.60 1.53 13.09
N LEU A 91 -17.63 0.79 14.21
CA LEU A 91 -17.21 -0.61 14.23
C LEU A 91 -18.13 -1.49 13.37
N ALA A 92 -19.44 -1.24 13.38
CA ALA A 92 -20.38 -1.96 12.52
C ALA A 92 -20.09 -1.73 11.03
N LEU A 93 -19.81 -0.49 10.63
CA LEU A 93 -19.36 -0.16 9.26
C LEU A 93 -18.07 -0.91 8.89
N ARG A 94 -17.10 -0.97 9.82
CA ARG A 94 -15.88 -1.75 9.60
C ARG A 94 -16.15 -3.23 9.42
N ASP A 95 -16.98 -3.80 10.28
CA ASP A 95 -17.27 -5.24 10.25
C ASP A 95 -18.04 -5.64 8.99
N GLU A 96 -18.91 -4.75 8.48
CA GLU A 96 -19.55 -4.91 7.17
C GLU A 96 -18.51 -4.97 6.04
N VAL A 97 -17.60 -4.00 5.97
CA VAL A 97 -16.54 -3.97 4.95
C VAL A 97 -15.62 -5.20 5.07
N PHE A 98 -15.27 -5.61 6.29
CA PHE A 98 -14.41 -6.77 6.51
C PHE A 98 -15.11 -8.09 6.17
N GLY A 99 -16.44 -8.12 6.22
CA GLY A 99 -17.25 -9.26 5.79
C GLY A 99 -17.28 -9.47 4.28
N ASP A 100 -17.00 -8.44 3.47
CA ASP A 100 -17.01 -8.48 2.00
C ASP A 100 -15.60 -8.42 1.40
N ASN A 101 -14.71 -9.33 1.82
CA ASN A 101 -13.39 -9.48 1.21
C ASN A 101 -13.39 -10.55 0.12
N GLN A 102 -13.58 -10.11 -1.13
CA GLN A 102 -13.56 -11.00 -2.30
C GLN A 102 -12.17 -11.58 -2.53
N GLY A 103 -12.06 -12.92 -2.48
CA GLY A 103 -10.78 -13.60 -2.63
C GLY A 103 -10.18 -13.50 -4.05
N TYR A 104 -11.02 -13.49 -5.10
CA TYR A 104 -10.58 -13.46 -6.49
C TYR A 104 -11.35 -12.43 -7.31
N CYS A 105 -10.69 -11.82 -8.29
CA CYS A 105 -11.31 -10.95 -9.28
C CYS A 105 -10.76 -11.28 -10.67
N PHE A 106 -11.56 -11.96 -11.49
CA PHE A 106 -11.20 -12.34 -12.86
C PHE A 106 -11.97 -11.56 -13.93
N GLN A 107 -12.76 -10.57 -13.52
CA GLN A 107 -13.50 -9.74 -14.46
C GLN A 107 -12.51 -8.98 -15.35
N PRO A 108 -12.54 -9.21 -16.69
CA PRO A 108 -11.62 -8.52 -17.58
C PRO A 108 -11.89 -7.02 -17.60
N GLY A 109 -10.83 -6.24 -17.42
CA GLY A 109 -10.85 -4.78 -17.54
C GLY A 109 -9.98 -4.26 -18.68
N PRO A 110 -9.90 -2.94 -18.87
CA PRO A 110 -8.91 -2.34 -19.76
C PRO A 110 -7.50 -2.58 -19.22
N VAL A 111 -6.54 -2.81 -20.12
CA VAL A 111 -5.12 -2.86 -19.78
C VAL A 111 -4.70 -1.51 -19.19
N ARG A 112 -4.16 -1.54 -17.95
CA ARG A 112 -3.69 -0.34 -17.24
C ARG A 112 -2.17 -0.19 -17.26
N CYS A 113 -1.46 -1.31 -17.33
CA CYS A 113 -0.01 -1.39 -17.24
C CYS A 113 0.51 -2.31 -18.35
N ARG A 114 1.48 -1.93 -19.19
CA ARG A 114 1.97 -2.91 -20.18
C ARG A 114 2.82 -3.97 -19.48
N HIS A 115 3.76 -3.54 -18.65
CA HIS A 115 4.57 -4.45 -17.85
C HIS A 115 4.56 -4.12 -16.35
N LEU A 116 3.90 -4.99 -15.58
CA LEU A 116 3.90 -4.96 -14.12
C LEU A 116 5.02 -5.86 -13.58
N VAL A 117 5.93 -5.29 -12.79
CA VAL A 117 6.85 -6.09 -11.97
C VAL A 117 6.33 -6.11 -10.54
N LEU A 118 5.94 -7.28 -10.05
CA LEU A 118 5.44 -7.43 -8.67
C LEU A 118 6.48 -8.15 -7.81
N ALA A 119 6.87 -7.54 -6.71
CA ALA A 119 7.84 -8.09 -5.78
C ALA A 119 7.16 -8.53 -4.47
N MET A 120 7.38 -9.77 -4.07
CA MET A 120 6.99 -10.30 -2.77
C MET A 120 8.22 -10.42 -1.86
N THR A 121 8.08 -9.93 -0.64
CA THR A 121 9.16 -9.95 0.35
C THR A 121 8.80 -10.79 1.58
N GLY A 122 9.77 -11.08 2.45
CA GLY A 122 9.60 -11.95 3.62
C GLY A 122 8.53 -11.48 4.62
N SER A 123 7.29 -11.91 4.39
CA SER A 123 6.12 -11.74 5.24
C SER A 123 5.19 -12.94 5.02
N VAL A 124 4.46 -13.35 6.06
CA VAL A 124 3.44 -14.43 5.96
C VAL A 124 2.41 -14.15 4.85
N VAL A 125 2.18 -12.87 4.57
CA VAL A 125 1.24 -12.40 3.54
C VAL A 125 1.70 -12.79 2.14
N ALA A 126 2.99 -13.01 1.90
CA ALA A 126 3.45 -13.53 0.62
C ALA A 126 2.78 -14.88 0.29
N GLY A 127 2.52 -15.72 1.30
CA GLY A 127 1.76 -16.97 1.14
C GLY A 127 0.26 -16.76 0.86
N LEU A 128 -0.27 -15.54 1.07
CA LEU A 128 -1.65 -15.17 0.80
C LEU A 128 -1.82 -14.42 -0.53
N MET A 129 -0.73 -14.17 -1.27
CA MET A 129 -0.77 -13.38 -2.52
C MET A 129 -1.28 -14.16 -3.74
N GLY A 130 -1.45 -15.48 -3.65
CA GLY A 130 -1.95 -16.32 -4.75
C GLY A 130 -3.20 -15.75 -5.43
N PRO A 131 -4.29 -15.51 -4.70
CA PRO A 131 -5.52 -14.97 -5.27
C PRO A 131 -5.35 -13.58 -5.90
N VAL A 132 -4.51 -12.72 -5.31
CA VAL A 132 -4.21 -11.39 -5.84
C VAL A 132 -3.43 -11.48 -7.16
N ILE A 133 -2.39 -12.31 -7.21
CA ILE A 133 -1.53 -12.48 -8.40
C ILE A 133 -2.33 -13.09 -9.55
N LEU A 134 -3.13 -14.13 -9.28
CA LEU A 134 -3.97 -14.74 -10.32
C LEU A 134 -5.05 -13.76 -10.80
N SER A 135 -5.61 -12.94 -9.91
CA SER A 135 -6.55 -11.88 -10.30
C SER A 135 -5.91 -10.83 -11.20
N LEU A 136 -4.69 -10.36 -10.87
CA LEU A 136 -3.92 -9.45 -11.73
C LEU A 136 -3.68 -10.06 -13.12
N ALA A 137 -3.26 -11.34 -13.15
CA ALA A 137 -2.97 -12.06 -14.39
C ALA A 137 -4.20 -12.26 -15.29
N TYR A 138 -5.33 -12.68 -14.70
CA TYR A 138 -6.52 -13.07 -15.48
C TYR A 138 -7.53 -11.95 -15.71
N SER A 139 -7.50 -10.85 -14.94
CA SER A 139 -8.32 -9.66 -15.19
C SER A 139 -7.84 -8.80 -16.37
N ARG A 140 -6.72 -9.15 -17.00
CA ARG A 140 -6.05 -8.34 -18.04
C ARG A 140 -5.64 -6.95 -17.57
N PHE A 141 -5.38 -6.78 -16.27
CA PHE A 141 -4.83 -5.55 -15.72
C PHE A 141 -3.54 -5.11 -16.44
N HIS A 142 -2.74 -6.09 -16.89
CA HIS A 142 -1.49 -5.87 -17.60
C HIS A 142 -1.35 -6.66 -18.92
N GLU A 143 -0.38 -6.30 -19.77
CA GLU A 143 0.04 -7.14 -20.91
C GLU A 143 1.04 -8.22 -20.47
N ARG A 144 1.89 -7.91 -19.49
CA ARG A 144 2.91 -8.79 -18.92
C ARG A 144 3.06 -8.56 -17.42
N ILE A 145 3.21 -9.64 -16.67
CA ILE A 145 3.61 -9.61 -15.27
C ILE A 145 4.84 -10.49 -15.06
N ASP A 146 5.83 -9.95 -14.34
CA ASP A 146 6.99 -10.70 -13.86
C ASP A 146 7.05 -10.57 -12.34
N LEU A 147 7.34 -11.67 -11.65
CA LEU A 147 7.41 -11.69 -10.19
C LEU A 147 8.86 -11.69 -9.71
N ILE A 148 9.16 -10.85 -8.72
CA ILE A 148 10.38 -10.96 -7.93
C ILE A 148 10.01 -11.60 -6.59
N VAL A 149 10.63 -12.72 -6.23
CA VAL A 149 10.45 -13.35 -4.92
C VAL A 149 11.77 -13.25 -4.17
N THR A 150 11.83 -12.40 -3.15
CA THR A 150 13.08 -12.23 -2.37
C THR A 150 13.42 -13.51 -1.63
N GLU A 151 14.69 -13.70 -1.28
CA GLU A 151 15.12 -14.89 -0.53
C GLU A 151 14.30 -15.16 0.74
N SER A 152 13.96 -14.13 1.52
CA SER A 152 13.11 -14.28 2.72
C SER A 152 11.64 -14.59 2.42
N ALA A 153 11.15 -14.30 1.21
CA ALA A 153 9.79 -14.61 0.80
C ALA A 153 9.62 -16.10 0.46
N LYS A 154 10.70 -16.78 0.05
CA LYS A 154 10.70 -18.22 -0.25
C LYS A 154 10.32 -19.10 0.95
N ALA A 155 10.44 -18.57 2.16
CA ALA A 155 9.97 -19.24 3.37
C ALA A 155 8.43 -19.31 3.48
N PHE A 156 7.71 -18.47 2.73
CA PHE A 156 6.24 -18.36 2.77
C PHE A 156 5.57 -18.73 1.46
N VAL A 157 6.28 -18.65 0.33
CA VAL A 157 5.74 -18.94 -0.99
C VAL A 157 6.79 -19.59 -1.89
N GLN A 158 6.38 -20.57 -2.68
CA GLN A 158 7.24 -21.22 -3.68
C GLN A 158 7.09 -20.51 -5.03
N PRO A 159 8.15 -19.91 -5.60
CA PRO A 159 8.09 -19.22 -6.89
C PRO A 159 7.55 -20.11 -8.03
N GLU A 160 7.90 -21.39 -8.02
CA GLU A 160 7.54 -22.37 -9.04
C GLU A 160 6.02 -22.52 -9.19
N MET A 161 5.25 -22.29 -8.10
CA MET A 161 3.79 -22.31 -8.15
C MET A 161 3.26 -21.34 -9.22
N TYR A 162 3.84 -20.15 -9.33
CA TYR A 162 3.41 -19.15 -10.30
C TYR A 162 3.92 -19.46 -11.71
N GLU A 163 5.09 -20.10 -11.84
CA GLU A 163 5.60 -20.54 -13.14
C GLU A 163 4.69 -21.58 -13.79
N TYR A 164 4.05 -22.46 -13.02
CA TYR A 164 3.01 -23.37 -13.53
C TYR A 164 1.76 -22.66 -14.07
N TYR A 165 1.48 -21.44 -13.63
CA TYR A 165 0.44 -20.58 -14.20
C TYR A 165 0.95 -19.72 -15.38
N GLY A 166 2.18 -19.94 -15.83
CA GLY A 166 2.80 -19.18 -16.92
C GLY A 166 3.29 -17.79 -16.50
N ILE A 167 3.37 -17.51 -15.20
CA ILE A 167 3.88 -16.24 -14.66
C ILE A 167 5.35 -16.43 -14.33
N ARG A 168 6.24 -15.70 -15.00
CA ARG A 168 7.67 -15.82 -14.75
C ARG A 168 8.04 -15.30 -13.38
N THR A 169 8.93 -16.02 -12.71
CA THR A 169 9.49 -15.60 -11.43
C THR A 169 11.01 -15.40 -11.53
N PHE A 170 11.51 -14.49 -10.72
CA PHE A 170 12.92 -14.16 -10.60
C PHE A 170 13.29 -14.13 -9.12
N THR A 171 14.38 -14.79 -8.77
CA THR A 171 14.81 -14.88 -7.35
C THR A 171 16.26 -14.49 -7.14
N ASP A 172 17.07 -14.48 -8.20
CA ASP A 172 18.50 -14.17 -8.16
C ASP A 172 18.84 -13.11 -9.21
N PRO A 173 19.55 -12.01 -8.83
CA PRO A 173 19.98 -10.98 -9.79
C PRO A 173 20.93 -11.47 -10.89
N PHE A 174 21.53 -12.65 -10.73
CA PHE A 174 22.46 -13.26 -11.67
C PHE A 174 21.85 -14.38 -12.52
N GLU A 175 20.57 -14.69 -12.30
CA GLU A 175 19.85 -15.72 -13.05
C GLU A 175 19.60 -15.27 -14.49
N ARG A 176 20.27 -15.91 -15.45
CA ARG A 176 20.05 -15.61 -16.86
C ARG A 176 18.76 -16.28 -17.35
N ARG A 177 17.87 -15.49 -17.95
CA ARG A 177 16.66 -15.97 -18.63
C ARG A 177 16.72 -15.61 -20.11
N GLU A 178 16.06 -16.40 -20.95
CA GLU A 178 15.96 -16.11 -22.38
C GLU A 178 15.35 -14.71 -22.59
N GLY A 179 15.99 -13.90 -23.44
CA GLY A 179 15.60 -12.51 -23.67
C GLY A 179 15.97 -11.52 -22.57
N MET A 180 16.67 -11.92 -21.50
CA MET A 180 17.09 -11.02 -20.42
C MET A 180 18.48 -11.40 -19.86
N THR A 181 19.54 -10.85 -20.46
CA THR A 181 20.93 -11.14 -20.07
C THR A 181 21.33 -10.57 -18.72
N VAL A 182 20.80 -9.38 -18.38
CA VAL A 182 21.06 -8.69 -17.10
C VAL A 182 19.70 -8.44 -16.43
N PRO A 183 19.20 -9.35 -15.58
CA PRO A 183 17.84 -9.33 -15.07
C PRO A 183 17.41 -8.03 -14.42
N HIS A 184 18.25 -7.49 -13.51
CA HIS A 184 17.91 -6.27 -12.79
C HIS A 184 17.75 -5.06 -13.72
N ILE A 185 18.58 -4.94 -14.76
CA ILE A 185 18.45 -3.87 -15.78
C ILE A 185 17.28 -4.14 -16.72
N GLY A 186 17.08 -5.40 -17.13
CA GLY A 186 16.00 -5.81 -18.01
C GLY A 186 14.62 -5.54 -17.40
N LEU A 187 14.42 -5.96 -16.15
CA LEU A 187 13.20 -5.68 -15.39
C LEU A 187 13.04 -4.17 -15.18
N ALA A 188 14.09 -3.48 -14.70
CA ALA A 188 14.02 -2.05 -14.41
C ALA A 188 13.65 -1.18 -15.61
N LYS A 189 14.22 -1.47 -16.80
CA LYS A 189 13.96 -0.72 -18.04
C LYS A 189 12.63 -1.05 -18.70
N SER A 190 12.14 -2.28 -18.51
CA SER A 190 10.92 -2.74 -19.16
C SER A 190 9.67 -2.56 -18.31
N ALA A 191 9.80 -2.32 -17.00
CA ALA A 191 8.66 -2.07 -16.13
C ALA A 191 7.98 -0.73 -16.46
N ASP A 192 6.65 -0.72 -16.48
CA ASP A 192 5.85 0.52 -16.40
C ASP A 192 5.39 0.80 -14.96
N LEU A 193 5.44 -0.21 -14.09
CA LEU A 193 5.11 -0.12 -12.67
C LEU A 193 5.84 -1.23 -11.90
N ILE A 194 6.41 -0.90 -10.75
CA ILE A 194 6.93 -1.88 -9.79
C ILE A 194 6.06 -1.82 -8.53
N ALA A 195 5.50 -2.96 -8.12
CA ALA A 195 4.69 -3.07 -6.91
C ALA A 195 5.35 -4.04 -5.92
N VAL A 196 5.78 -3.56 -4.75
CA VAL A 196 6.35 -4.36 -3.67
C VAL A 196 5.25 -4.67 -2.65
N VAL A 197 4.59 -5.82 -2.81
CA VAL A 197 3.41 -6.22 -2.05
C VAL A 197 3.49 -7.71 -1.72
N PRO A 198 3.70 -8.12 -0.46
CA PRO A 198 3.98 -7.29 0.71
C PRO A 198 5.44 -6.78 0.77
N ALA A 199 5.65 -5.64 1.44
CA ALA A 199 6.97 -5.08 1.73
C ALA A 199 7.33 -5.19 3.24
N SER A 200 8.29 -6.05 3.55
CA SER A 200 8.83 -6.25 4.89
C SER A 200 9.73 -5.07 5.30
N ALA A 201 9.88 -4.86 6.62
CA ALA A 201 10.76 -3.84 7.17
C ALA A 201 12.21 -3.91 6.62
N ARG A 202 12.72 -5.13 6.41
CA ARG A 202 14.05 -5.36 5.80
C ARG A 202 14.13 -4.82 4.37
N SER A 203 13.12 -5.07 3.56
CA SER A 203 13.11 -4.61 2.16
C SER A 203 12.91 -3.10 2.09
N ILE A 204 12.07 -2.53 2.96
CA ILE A 204 11.91 -1.08 3.11
C ILE A 204 13.24 -0.41 3.47
N ALA A 205 13.99 -0.97 4.44
CA ALA A 205 15.31 -0.45 4.80
C ALA A 205 16.30 -0.49 3.62
N ARG A 206 16.32 -1.59 2.87
CA ARG A 206 17.15 -1.75 1.66
C ARG A 206 16.82 -0.74 0.57
N LEU A 207 15.53 -0.55 0.29
CA LEU A 207 15.05 0.39 -0.71
C LEU A 207 15.40 1.83 -0.29
N ALA A 208 15.16 2.19 0.97
CA ALA A 208 15.42 3.55 1.48
C ALA A 208 16.92 3.90 1.50
N ALA A 209 17.79 2.91 1.65
CA ALA A 209 19.24 3.07 1.61
C ALA A 209 19.86 2.88 0.22
N ALA A 210 19.05 2.53 -0.80
CA ALA A 210 19.53 2.07 -2.11
C ALA A 210 20.65 1.02 -2.01
N GLU A 211 20.49 0.03 -1.11
CA GLU A 211 21.54 -0.92 -0.73
C GLU A 211 22.05 -1.78 -1.90
N CYS A 212 21.21 -2.00 -2.93
CA CYS A 212 21.56 -2.75 -4.15
C CYS A 212 22.14 -4.15 -3.89
N SER A 213 21.68 -4.83 -2.84
CA SER A 213 22.24 -6.11 -2.38
C SER A 213 21.43 -7.35 -2.80
N ASP A 214 20.23 -7.16 -3.34
CA ASP A 214 19.38 -8.22 -3.89
C ASP A 214 18.70 -7.76 -5.20
N LEU A 215 18.06 -8.69 -5.91
CA LEU A 215 17.41 -8.38 -7.18
C LEU A 215 16.39 -7.22 -7.06
N LEU A 216 15.58 -7.21 -6.01
CA LEU A 216 14.57 -6.16 -5.81
C LEU A 216 15.22 -4.78 -5.66
N SER A 217 16.20 -4.64 -4.77
CA SER A 217 16.88 -3.37 -4.54
C SER A 217 17.70 -2.91 -5.75
N LEU A 218 18.29 -3.84 -6.52
CA LEU A 218 18.96 -3.54 -7.79
C LEU A 218 17.97 -3.03 -8.86
N VAL A 219 16.81 -3.68 -9.00
CA VAL A 219 15.76 -3.24 -9.93
C VAL A 219 15.23 -1.86 -9.55
N ALA A 220 14.93 -1.66 -8.26
CA ALA A 220 14.42 -0.39 -7.74
C ALA A 220 15.41 0.76 -7.97
N ALA A 221 16.71 0.52 -7.78
CA ALA A 221 17.74 1.53 -8.01
C ALA A 221 17.95 1.88 -9.50
N ALA A 222 17.61 0.97 -10.41
CA ALA A 222 17.87 1.13 -11.84
C ALA A 222 16.64 1.59 -12.66
N THR A 223 15.45 1.62 -12.06
CA THR A 223 14.20 1.89 -12.77
C THR A 223 13.87 3.38 -12.82
N THR A 224 13.14 3.78 -13.86
CA THR A 224 12.47 5.08 -13.95
C THR A 224 10.96 4.96 -13.76
N ALA A 225 10.44 3.74 -13.63
CA ALA A 225 9.02 3.48 -13.42
C ALA A 225 8.60 3.89 -11.99
N PRO A 226 7.33 4.25 -11.77
CA PRO A 226 6.82 4.43 -10.42
C PRO A 226 6.95 3.14 -9.61
N ILE A 227 7.37 3.28 -8.36
CA ILE A 227 7.45 2.19 -7.39
C ILE A 227 6.35 2.39 -6.37
N VAL A 228 5.55 1.35 -6.13
CA VAL A 228 4.55 1.25 -5.07
C VAL A 228 5.05 0.25 -4.04
N VAL A 229 5.02 0.62 -2.76
CA VAL A 229 5.44 -0.20 -1.63
C VAL A 229 4.27 -0.35 -0.68
N ALA A 230 3.91 -1.58 -0.32
CA ALA A 230 2.89 -1.87 0.69
C ALA A 230 3.54 -2.45 1.95
N PRO A 231 3.89 -1.64 2.95
CA PRO A 231 4.49 -2.11 4.19
C PRO A 231 3.63 -3.16 4.87
N THR A 232 4.26 -4.20 5.38
CA THR A 232 3.60 -5.31 6.06
C THR A 232 4.52 -5.87 7.14
N MET A 233 4.15 -5.65 8.40
CA MET A 233 4.91 -6.05 9.59
C MET A 233 4.04 -5.88 10.84
N ASN A 234 4.43 -6.48 11.96
CA ASN A 234 3.75 -6.26 13.23
C ASN A 234 3.76 -4.77 13.66
N THR A 235 2.74 -4.35 14.40
CA THR A 235 2.56 -2.98 14.90
C THR A 235 3.81 -2.43 15.59
N ALA A 236 4.48 -3.21 16.45
CA ALA A 236 5.68 -2.76 17.16
C ALA A 236 6.87 -2.54 16.21
N MET A 237 6.96 -3.30 15.11
CA MET A 237 7.95 -3.04 14.06
C MET A 237 7.59 -1.79 13.26
N TRP A 238 6.31 -1.60 12.94
CA TRP A 238 5.85 -0.39 12.24
C TRP A 238 6.11 0.87 13.06
N ASP A 239 5.86 0.81 14.38
CA ASP A 239 6.06 1.93 15.28
C ASP A 239 7.53 2.25 15.56
N ASN A 240 8.45 1.36 15.17
CA ASN A 240 9.88 1.60 15.31
C ASN A 240 10.30 2.86 14.53
N GLN A 241 11.00 3.77 15.20
CA GLN A 241 11.42 5.03 14.59
C GLN A 241 12.33 4.84 13.36
N GLY A 242 13.15 3.79 13.33
CA GLY A 242 14.00 3.47 12.18
C GLY A 242 13.17 3.04 10.96
N VAL A 243 12.13 2.24 11.17
CA VAL A 243 11.18 1.87 10.11
C VAL A 243 10.43 3.10 9.61
N ARG A 244 9.89 3.93 10.52
CA ARG A 244 9.21 5.18 10.17
C ARG A 244 10.09 6.10 9.32
N ARG A 245 11.33 6.34 9.74
CA ARG A 245 12.31 7.14 8.97
C ARG A 245 12.58 6.57 7.58
N ASN A 246 12.68 5.24 7.45
CA ASN A 246 12.88 4.61 6.14
C ASN A 246 11.65 4.80 5.24
N VAL A 247 10.45 4.65 5.79
CA VAL A 247 9.19 4.89 5.05
C VAL A 247 9.10 6.35 4.60
N ASP A 248 9.39 7.29 5.50
CA ASP A 248 9.37 8.72 5.18
C ASP A 248 10.42 9.07 4.11
N ARG A 249 11.61 8.45 4.16
CA ARG A 249 12.61 8.58 3.09
C ARG A 249 12.08 8.09 1.76
N LEU A 250 11.45 6.91 1.70
CA LEU A 250 10.86 6.38 0.46
C LEU A 250 9.83 7.38 -0.11
N ARG A 251 8.92 7.90 0.72
CA ARG A 251 7.94 8.93 0.29
C ARG A 251 8.67 10.16 -0.25
N ALA A 252 9.66 10.69 0.46
CA ALA A 252 10.43 11.86 0.04
C ALA A 252 11.13 11.65 -1.31
N ASP A 253 11.60 10.43 -1.57
CA ASP A 253 12.24 10.04 -2.84
C ASP A 253 11.23 9.83 -3.98
N GLY A 254 9.92 10.02 -3.73
CA GLY A 254 8.85 9.92 -4.71
C GLY A 254 8.28 8.51 -4.88
N ILE A 255 8.69 7.56 -4.03
CA ILE A 255 8.10 6.21 -3.99
C ILE A 255 6.73 6.31 -3.33
N TYR A 256 5.74 5.65 -3.94
CA TYR A 256 4.38 5.57 -3.44
C TYR A 256 4.31 4.53 -2.33
N VAL A 257 3.94 4.95 -1.12
CA VAL A 257 3.78 4.07 0.03
C VAL A 257 2.28 3.92 0.32
N ILE A 258 1.76 2.70 0.18
CA ILE A 258 0.42 2.36 0.66
C ILE A 258 0.46 2.35 2.19
N GLU A 259 -0.30 3.22 2.84
CA GLU A 259 -0.44 3.21 4.30
C GLU A 259 -0.94 1.84 4.74
N PRO A 260 -0.35 1.24 5.79
CA PRO A 260 -0.91 0.02 6.32
C PRO A 260 -2.37 0.21 6.80
N THR A 261 -3.01 -0.92 7.07
CA THR A 261 -4.32 -0.98 7.69
C THR A 261 -4.29 -1.94 8.86
N ILE A 262 -5.37 -1.94 9.64
CA ILE A 262 -5.57 -2.90 10.72
C ILE A 262 -5.82 -4.30 10.16
N PHE A 263 -5.26 -5.32 10.79
CA PHE A 263 -5.51 -6.72 10.45
C PHE A 263 -5.27 -7.62 11.67
N PHE A 264 -5.65 -8.88 11.56
CA PHE A 264 -5.39 -9.88 12.59
C PHE A 264 -3.91 -10.28 12.58
N GLU A 265 -3.18 -9.88 13.62
CA GLU A 265 -1.78 -10.25 13.77
C GLU A 265 -1.65 -11.67 14.34
N ALA A 266 -0.87 -12.53 13.68
CA ALA A 266 -0.65 -13.91 14.13
C ALA A 266 -0.06 -13.99 15.56
N ALA A 267 0.79 -13.03 15.93
CA ALA A 267 1.41 -12.97 17.26
C ALA A 267 0.40 -12.64 18.39
N GLU A 268 -0.71 -11.99 18.06
CA GLU A 268 -1.70 -11.51 19.02
C GLU A 268 -3.03 -12.29 18.97
N LEU A 269 -3.22 -13.16 17.98
CA LEU A 269 -4.46 -13.94 17.77
C LEU A 269 -4.87 -14.75 19.02
N ALA A 270 -3.91 -15.40 19.69
CA ALA A 270 -4.18 -16.22 20.88
C ALA A 270 -4.55 -15.39 22.13
N LYS A 271 -4.36 -14.07 22.09
CA LYS A 271 -4.62 -13.17 23.22
C LYS A 271 -5.99 -12.48 23.13
N GLY A 272 -6.76 -12.75 22.07
CA GLY A 272 -8.07 -12.12 21.85
C GLY A 272 -7.98 -10.60 21.65
N VAL A 273 -6.81 -10.10 21.22
CA VAL A 273 -6.58 -8.67 20.99
C VAL A 273 -7.31 -8.26 19.70
N PRO A 274 -7.95 -7.07 19.66
CA PRO A 274 -8.54 -6.53 18.44
C PRO A 274 -7.54 -6.43 17.27
N PRO A 275 -8.02 -6.31 16.01
CA PRO A 275 -7.16 -6.07 14.86
C PRO A 275 -6.21 -4.88 15.09
N ALA A 276 -4.96 -5.05 14.68
CA ALA A 276 -3.89 -4.08 14.92
C ALA A 276 -3.23 -3.67 13.60
N TYR A 277 -2.57 -2.50 13.62
CA TYR A 277 -2.05 -1.86 12.42
C TYR A 277 -0.76 -2.52 11.93
N GLY A 278 -0.71 -2.95 10.68
CA GLY A 278 0.51 -3.63 10.22
C GLY A 278 0.41 -4.39 8.89
N MET A 279 -0.74 -4.32 8.24
CA MET A 279 -1.01 -5.05 7.01
C MET A 279 -1.08 -4.10 5.82
N ALA A 280 -0.76 -4.57 4.61
CA ALA A 280 -0.94 -3.78 3.39
C ALA A 280 -2.34 -3.13 3.33
N GLY A 281 -2.40 -1.81 3.13
CA GLY A 281 -3.65 -1.03 3.18
C GLY A 281 -4.73 -1.43 2.19
N THR A 282 -4.38 -2.20 1.16
CA THR A 282 -5.31 -2.69 0.14
C THR A 282 -5.90 -4.06 0.47
N PHE A 283 -5.48 -4.71 1.56
CA PHE A 283 -5.79 -6.12 1.81
C PHE A 283 -7.29 -6.38 2.03
N TRP A 284 -8.02 -5.43 2.61
CA TRP A 284 -9.48 -5.54 2.80
C TRP A 284 -10.28 -5.37 1.52
N GLY A 285 -9.78 -4.57 0.58
CA GLY A 285 -10.39 -4.44 -0.74
C GLY A 285 -10.09 -5.63 -1.67
N GLY A 286 -9.39 -6.66 -1.16
CA GLY A 286 -8.98 -7.82 -1.94
C GLY A 286 -8.11 -7.46 -3.16
N PRO A 287 -8.10 -8.32 -4.19
CA PRO A 287 -7.39 -8.04 -5.43
C PRO A 287 -7.86 -6.77 -6.13
N GLU A 288 -9.14 -6.46 -6.07
CA GLU A 288 -9.71 -5.29 -6.73
C GLU A 288 -9.24 -3.98 -6.09
N GLY A 289 -9.16 -3.94 -4.76
CA GLY A 289 -8.59 -2.82 -4.01
C GLY A 289 -7.15 -2.52 -4.43
N LEU A 290 -6.32 -3.56 -4.58
CA LEU A 290 -4.96 -3.37 -5.09
C LEU A 290 -4.96 -2.86 -6.54
N MET A 291 -5.75 -3.45 -7.44
CA MET A 291 -5.83 -3.00 -8.84
C MET A 291 -6.28 -1.54 -8.97
N ARG A 292 -7.28 -1.12 -8.21
CA ARG A 292 -7.74 0.29 -8.15
C ARG A 292 -6.63 1.21 -7.65
N THR A 293 -5.92 0.80 -6.60
CA THR A 293 -4.80 1.56 -6.03
C THR A 293 -3.67 1.74 -7.03
N LEU A 294 -3.25 0.65 -7.69
CA LEU A 294 -2.20 0.69 -8.72
C LEU A 294 -2.62 1.52 -9.93
N THR A 295 -3.90 1.45 -10.34
CA THR A 295 -4.44 2.30 -11.41
C THR A 295 -4.33 3.77 -11.05
N ALA A 296 -4.77 4.15 -9.85
CA ALA A 296 -4.76 5.54 -9.43
C ALA A 296 -3.33 6.10 -9.27
N VAL A 297 -2.37 5.28 -8.84
CA VAL A 297 -0.95 5.65 -8.86
C VAL A 297 -0.43 5.87 -10.28
N LEU A 298 -0.78 4.99 -11.23
CA LEU A 298 -0.40 5.15 -12.63
C LEU A 298 -0.98 6.43 -13.24
N ASP A 299 -2.24 6.74 -12.95
CA ASP A 299 -2.90 7.95 -13.42
C ASP A 299 -2.25 9.21 -12.83
N LEU A 300 -1.98 9.21 -11.52
CA LEU A 300 -1.29 10.31 -10.84
C LEU A 300 0.14 10.52 -11.36
N HIS A 301 0.88 9.43 -11.60
CA HIS A 301 2.25 9.51 -12.11
C HIS A 301 2.33 10.01 -13.56
N LYS A 302 1.29 9.76 -14.38
CA LYS A 302 1.18 10.24 -15.76
C LYS A 302 0.65 11.67 -15.85
N ALA A 303 -0.02 12.17 -14.80
CA ALA A 303 -0.58 13.52 -14.82
C ALA A 303 0.54 14.55 -15.03
N PRO A 304 0.36 15.53 -15.94
CA PRO A 304 1.33 16.61 -16.09
C PRO A 304 1.46 17.34 -14.75
N ASN A 305 2.69 17.71 -14.36
CA ASN A 305 3.06 18.37 -13.10
C ASN A 305 2.26 19.66 -12.74
N HIS A 306 1.30 20.08 -13.56
CA HIS A 306 0.43 21.25 -13.38
C HIS A 306 -1.01 20.93 -12.94
N ALA A 307 -1.42 19.66 -12.82
CA ALA A 307 -2.81 19.30 -12.46
C ALA A 307 -3.07 19.12 -10.95
N ILE A 308 -2.05 19.32 -10.10
CA ILE A 308 -2.23 19.41 -8.64
C ILE A 308 -2.43 20.89 -8.31
N GLU A 309 -3.53 21.48 -8.80
CA GLU A 309 -3.94 22.82 -8.39
C GLU A 309 -4.42 22.76 -6.94
N GLN A 310 -3.83 23.62 -6.11
CA GLN A 310 -4.21 23.82 -4.72
C GLN A 310 -5.67 24.28 -4.65
N PRO A 311 -6.49 23.81 -3.70
CA PRO A 311 -7.76 24.45 -3.44
C PRO A 311 -7.47 25.87 -2.92
N VAL A 312 -8.09 26.85 -3.60
CA VAL A 312 -8.10 28.28 -3.25
C VAL A 312 -8.74 28.49 -1.88
#